data_AF-A4S2A4-F1
#
_entry.id   AF-A4S2A4-F1
#
_cell.length_a   1.000
_cell.length_b   1.000
_cell.length_c   1.000
_cell.angle_alpha   90.00
_cell.angle_beta   90.00
_cell.angle_gamma   90.00
#
_symmetry.space_group_name_H-M   'P 1'
#
loop_
_entity.id
_entity.type
_entity.pdbx_description
1 polymer ?
#
loop_
_entity_poly.entity_id
_entity_poly.type
_entity_poly.pdbx_seq_one_letter_code
_entity_poly.pdbx_strand_id
1 'polypeptide(L)'
;MSDTLKKIQDFLRKTHDDALVKAKKPIAIVAMVLNIIFPGVGTLVACVTANKTFEGLKCFAMMWLMCFVFFVGWVWSIVHGVQLFMKASA
;
A
#
# COMPACT_ATOMS: atom_id res chain seq x y z
N MET A 1 -22.35 -15.39 3.14
CA MET A 1 -21.39 -14.32 3.47
C MET A 1 -22.15 -13.01 3.54
N SER A 2 -22.31 -12.43 4.73
CA SER A 2 -23.12 -11.22 4.98
C SER A 2 -22.72 -10.07 4.06
N ASP A 3 -23.67 -9.33 3.48
CA ASP A 3 -23.42 -8.19 2.55
C ASP A 3 -22.41 -7.17 3.09
N THR A 4 -22.32 -7.03 4.41
CA THR A 4 -21.33 -6.20 5.10
C THR A 4 -19.90 -6.68 4.84
N LEU A 5 -19.65 -7.99 4.84
CA LEU A 5 -18.31 -8.56 4.59
C LEU A 5 -17.87 -8.33 3.14
N LYS A 6 -18.81 -8.41 2.18
CA LYS A 6 -18.53 -8.06 0.78
C LYS A 6 -18.15 -6.60 0.62
N LYS A 7 -18.89 -5.68 1.25
CA LYS A 7 -18.57 -4.24 1.23
C LYS A 7 -17.19 -3.93 1.82
N ILE A 8 -16.83 -4.59 2.92
CA ILE A 8 -15.50 -4.46 3.53
C ILE A 8 -14.44 -5.00 2.56
N GLN A 9 -14.63 -6.19 2.00
CA GLN A 9 -13.69 -6.78 1.04
C GLN A 9 -13.49 -5.88 -0.19
N ASP A 10 -14.58 -5.32 -0.74
CA ASP A 10 -14.52 -4.40 -1.88
C ASP A 10 -13.80 -3.09 -1.52
N PHE A 11 -14.01 -2.57 -0.31
CA PHE A 11 -13.30 -1.39 0.17
C PHE A 11 -11.80 -1.64 0.35
N LEU A 12 -11.42 -2.79 0.92
CA LEU A 12 -10.02 -3.20 1.10
C LEU A 12 -9.34 -3.38 -0.25
N ARG A 13 -10.01 -4.06 -1.19
CA ARG A 13 -9.50 -4.31 -2.53
C ARG A 13 -9.31 -3.02 -3.31
N LYS A 14 -10.31 -2.13 -3.28
CA LYS A 14 -10.25 -0.84 -3.95
C LYS A 14 -9.12 0.04 -3.39
N THR A 15 -8.99 0.11 -2.06
CA THR A 15 -7.92 0.87 -1.41
C THR A 15 -6.53 0.32 -1.75
N HIS A 16 -6.41 -1.00 -1.94
CA HIS A 16 -5.17 -1.65 -2.35
C HIS A 16 -4.82 -1.33 -3.81
N ASP A 17 -5.77 -1.50 -4.74
CA ASP A 17 -5.57 -1.28 -6.17
C ASP A 17 -5.27 0.20 -6.49
N ASP A 18 -5.94 1.12 -5.80
CA ASP A 18 -5.75 2.56 -5.91
C ASP A 18 -4.34 2.99 -5.48
N ALA A 19 -3.81 2.36 -4.42
CA ALA A 19 -2.46 2.62 -3.90
C ALA A 19 -1.33 2.00 -4.74
N LEU A 20 -1.63 1.00 -5.58
CA LEU A 20 -0.67 0.43 -6.53
C LEU A 20 -0.45 1.36 -7.73
N VAL A 21 0.24 2.47 -7.49
CA VAL A 21 0.59 3.44 -8.53
C VAL A 21 1.76 2.97 -9.40
N LYS A 22 1.73 3.32 -10.68
CA LYS A 22 2.83 3.03 -11.62
C LYS A 22 3.96 4.04 -11.40
N ALA A 23 4.79 3.80 -10.39
CA ALA A 23 5.95 4.64 -10.08
C ALA A 23 7.14 4.31 -11.00
N LYS A 24 8.04 5.29 -11.21
CA LYS A 24 9.32 5.05 -11.92
C LYS A 24 10.16 4.05 -11.12
N LYS A 25 10.90 3.15 -11.80
CA LYS A 25 11.78 2.12 -11.19
C LYS A 25 12.58 2.58 -9.95
N PRO A 26 13.29 3.73 -9.94
CA PRO A 26 14.01 4.17 -8.74
C PRO A 26 13.10 4.48 -7.56
N ILE A 27 11.92 5.07 -7.80
CA ILE A 27 10.94 5.41 -6.75
C ILE A 27 10.30 4.13 -6.20
N ALA A 28 10.06 3.13 -7.05
CA ALA A 28 9.53 1.84 -6.61
C ALA A 28 10.50 1.09 -5.69
N ILE A 29 11.81 1.13 -5.98
CA ILE A 29 12.85 0.53 -5.13
C ILE A 29 12.91 1.26 -3.78
N VAL A 30 12.91 2.60 -3.79
CA VAL A 30 12.91 3.41 -2.56
C VAL A 30 11.65 3.15 -1.74
N ALA A 31 10.48 3.05 -2.37
CA ALA A 31 9.22 2.72 -1.71
C ALA A 31 9.26 1.32 -1.07
N MET A 32 9.86 0.33 -1.74
CA MET A 32 10.00 -1.03 -1.19
C MET A 32 10.88 -1.03 0.07
N VAL A 33 12.04 -0.38 0.03
CA VAL A 33 12.97 -0.29 1.18
C VAL A 33 12.32 0.46 2.34
N LEU A 34 11.64 1.58 2.06
CA LEU A 34 10.94 2.35 3.08
C LEU A 34 9.82 1.55 3.74
N ASN A 35 9.06 0.75 2.99
CA ASN A 35 8.00 -0.11 3.51
C ASN A 35 8.50 -1.25 4.41
N ILE A 36 9.77 -1.67 4.29
CA ILE A 36 10.41 -2.67 5.16
C ILE A 36 10.72 -2.06 6.52
N ILE A 37 11.19 -0.81 6.57
CA ILE A 37 11.56 -0.15 7.84
C ILE A 37 10.33 0.46 8.52
N PHE A 38 9.47 1.11 7.76
CA PHE A 38 8.25 1.75 8.24
C PHE A 38 7.04 1.30 7.42
N PRO A 39 6.06 0.61 8.03
CA PRO A 39 4.94 0.06 7.30
C PRO A 39 4.15 1.16 6.56
N GLY A 40 3.98 1.02 5.25
CA GLY A 40 3.19 1.93 4.41
C GLY A 40 3.84 3.27 4.03
N VAL A 41 4.98 3.66 4.61
CA VAL A 41 5.61 4.98 4.32
C VAL A 41 6.08 5.07 2.87
N GLY A 42 6.65 3.99 2.35
CA GLY A 42 7.05 3.90 0.95
C GLY A 42 5.87 3.96 -0.01
N THR A 43 4.75 3.34 0.34
CA THR A 43 3.49 3.43 -0.42
C THR A 43 2.99 4.88 -0.50
N LEU A 44 3.05 5.63 0.61
CA LEU A 44 2.67 7.04 0.64
C LEU A 44 3.56 7.88 -0.29
N VAL A 45 4.88 7.69 -0.23
CA VAL A 45 5.85 8.40 -1.10
C VAL A 45 5.58 8.09 -2.57
N ALA A 46 5.36 6.82 -2.92
CA ALA A 46 5.01 6.43 -4.28
C ALA A 46 3.72 7.12 -4.76
N CYS A 47 2.66 7.12 -3.93
CA CYS A 47 1.40 7.79 -4.26
C CYS A 47 1.53 9.32 -4.39
N VAL A 48 2.36 9.96 -3.57
CA VAL A 48 2.65 11.41 -3.69
C VAL A 48 3.29 11.71 -5.05
N THR A 49 4.25 10.89 -5.48
CA THR A 49 4.92 11.07 -6.78
C THR A 49 4.01 10.81 -7.98
N ALA A 50 2.85 10.18 -7.75
CA ALA A 50 1.84 9.86 -8.76
C ALA A 50 0.59 10.77 -8.67
N ASN A 51 0.63 11.88 -7.92
CA ASN A 51 -0.51 12.77 -7.66
C ASN A 51 -1.74 12.08 -7.04
N LYS A 52 -1.52 10.97 -6.32
CA LYS A 52 -2.53 10.11 -5.71
C LYS A 52 -2.46 10.14 -4.17
N THR A 53 -2.10 11.28 -3.59
CA THR A 53 -1.76 11.43 -2.17
C THR A 53 -2.86 10.98 -1.22
N PHE A 54 -4.13 11.26 -1.53
CA PHE A 54 -5.27 10.83 -0.69
C PHE A 54 -5.47 9.31 -0.66
N GLU A 55 -5.22 8.62 -1.79
CA GLU A 55 -5.31 7.16 -1.87
C GLU A 55 -4.14 6.52 -1.10
N GLY A 56 -2.94 7.07 -1.26
CA GLY A 56 -1.76 6.66 -0.49
C GLY A 56 -1.93 6.84 1.02
N LEU A 57 -2.53 7.96 1.45
CA LEU A 57 -2.79 8.24 2.87
C LEU A 57 -3.80 7.24 3.47
N LYS A 58 -4.85 6.89 2.73
CA LYS A 58 -5.82 5.87 3.16
C LYS A 58 -5.15 4.49 3.31
N CYS A 59 -4.33 4.11 2.34
CA CYS A 59 -3.60 2.85 2.38
C CYS A 59 -2.57 2.82 3.53
N PHE A 60 -1.85 3.92 3.74
CA PHE A 60 -0.92 4.11 4.85
C PHE A 60 -1.61 3.96 6.21
N ALA A 61 -2.70 4.69 6.42
CA ALA A 61 -3.47 4.64 7.66
C ALA A 61 -4.03 3.23 7.93
N MET A 62 -4.49 2.54 6.89
CA MET A 62 -4.96 1.16 7.00
C MET A 62 -3.83 0.19 7.39
N MET A 63 -2.66 0.27 6.75
CA MET A 63 -1.50 -0.56 7.07
C MET A 63 -1.00 -0.32 8.49
N TRP A 64 -0.99 0.95 8.94
CA TRP A 64 -0.62 1.30 10.30
C TRP A 64 -1.59 0.77 11.34
N LEU A 65 -2.89 0.87 11.09
CA LEU A 65 -3.91 0.35 11.99
C LEU A 65 -3.81 -1.18 12.10
N MET A 66 -3.55 -1.88 10.99
CA MET A 66 -3.29 -3.32 10.99
C MET A 66 -1.96 -3.70 11.66
N CYS A 67 -0.94 -2.85 11.57
CA CYS A 67 0.36 -3.10 12.19
C CYS A 67 0.30 -2.90 13.70
N PHE A 68 -0.38 -1.85 14.17
CA PHE A 68 -0.53 -1.52 15.59
C PHE A 68 -1.36 -2.58 16.34
N VAL A 69 -2.40 -3.14 15.70
CA VAL A 69 -3.31 -4.09 16.36
C VAL A 69 -2.81 -5.54 16.26
N PHE A 70 -2.11 -5.93 15.18
CA PHE A 70 -1.81 -7.35 14.93
C PHE A 70 -0.39 -7.68 14.46
N PHE A 71 0.55 -6.74 14.31
CA PHE A 71 1.85 -6.93 13.62
C PHE A 71 1.75 -7.41 12.14
N VAL A 72 0.59 -7.92 11.70
CA VAL A 72 0.26 -8.38 10.34
C VAL A 72 0.38 -7.24 9.31
N GLY A 73 0.15 -5.98 9.71
CA GLY A 73 0.32 -4.82 8.84
C GLY A 73 1.76 -4.65 8.31
N TRP A 74 2.77 -5.17 9.02
CA TRP A 74 4.16 -5.08 8.57
C TRP A 74 4.46 -6.02 7.41
N VAL A 75 4.01 -7.28 7.52
CA VAL A 75 4.12 -8.27 6.43
C VAL A 75 3.37 -7.77 5.19
N TRP A 76 2.18 -7.19 5.38
CA TRP A 76 1.40 -6.63 4.28
C TRP A 76 2.09 -5.44 3.60
N SER A 77 2.77 -4.59 4.37
CA SER A 77 3.58 -3.48 3.83
C SER A 77 4.70 -3.99 2.91
N ILE A 78 5.37 -5.09 3.29
CA ILE A 78 6.42 -5.71 2.47
C ILE A 78 5.84 -6.28 1.16
N VAL A 79 4.71 -7.01 1.24
CA VAL A 79 4.02 -7.54 0.04
C VAL A 79 3.62 -6.42 -0.91
N HIS A 80 3.09 -5.32 -0.38
CA HIS A 80 2.70 -4.16 -1.17
C HIS A 80 3.90 -3.48 -1.86
N GLY A 81 5.05 -3.42 -1.16
CA GLY A 81 6.31 -2.96 -1.74
C GLY A 81 6.78 -3.80 -2.94
N VAL A 82 6.67 -5.13 -2.84
CA VAL A 82 7.02 -6.05 -3.94
C VAL A 82 6.08 -5.88 -5.14
N GLN A 83 4.78 -5.72 -4.90
CA GLN A 83 3.80 -5.52 -5.96
C GLN A 83 4.01 -4.19 -6.71
N LEU A 84 4.39 -3.13 -6.00
CA LEU A 84 4.80 -1.85 -6.59
C LEU A 84 5.99 -2.03 -7.53
N PHE A 85 7.00 -2.80 -7.12
CA PHE A 85 8.19 -3.08 -7.94
C PHE A 85 7.86 -3.89 -9.20
N MET A 86 7.02 -4.92 -9.09
CA MET A 86 6.58 -5.72 -10.23
C MET A 86 5.80 -4.87 -11.26
N LYS A 87 4.91 -4.00 -10.79
CA LYS A 87 4.11 -3.10 -11.64
C LYS A 87 4.94 -2.00 -12.32
N ALA A 88 6.04 -1.58 -11.70
CA ALA A 88 7.00 -0.64 -12.29
C ALA A 88 7.94 -1.29 -13.32
N SER A 89 8.08 -2.62 -13.29
CA SER A 89 8.94 -3.38 -14.20
C SER A 89 8.23 -3.91 -15.44
N ALA A 90 6.89 -3.80 -15.50
CA ALA A 90 6.02 -4.07 -16.65
C ALA A 90 5.62 -2.80 -17.40
#